data_AF-A0A382E565-F1
#
_entry.id   AF-A0A382E565-F1
#
_cell.length_a   1.000
_cell.length_b   1.000
_cell.length_c   1.000
_cell.angle_alpha   90.00
_cell.angle_beta   90.00
_cell.angle_gamma   90.00
#
_symmetry.space_group_name_H-M   'P 1'
#
loop_
_entity.id
_entity.type
_entity.pdbx_description
1 polymer ?
#
loop_
_entity_poly.entity_id
_entity_poly.type
_entity_poly.pdbx_seq_one_letter_code
_entity_poly.pdbx_strand_id
1 'polypeptide(L)'
;MDIGKIILKLCLLISFSFFSANVFAKTTVTWWAEANADRDPVFQAKLVDVFNASQNEIELKMEFKEALNDVLRTAMIAGEGPDIVETPGPSYVKEYQEAGLLSSMENYSKQYGWEELLLPWSYSAGVFDGEFYSAP
;
A
#
# COMPACT_ATOMS: atom_id res chain seq x y z
N MET A 1 -60.31 6.18 -23.09
CA MET A 1 -58.85 6.22 -23.04
C MET A 1 -58.46 6.22 -21.57
N ASP A 2 -57.90 5.11 -21.09
CA ASP A 2 -57.81 4.78 -19.66
C ASP A 2 -56.62 5.48 -19.00
N ILE A 3 -56.90 6.60 -18.32
CA ILE A 3 -55.91 7.50 -17.70
C ILE A 3 -55.01 6.75 -16.71
N GLY A 4 -55.52 5.69 -16.06
CA GLY A 4 -54.74 4.85 -15.14
C GLY A 4 -53.62 4.06 -15.82
N LYS A 5 -53.81 3.63 -17.08
CA LYS A 5 -52.77 2.91 -17.85
C LYS A 5 -51.68 3.83 -18.39
N ILE A 6 -51.97 5.13 -18.53
CA ILE A 6 -51.00 6.14 -18.95
C ILE A 6 -50.10 6.53 -17.78
N ILE A 7 -50.67 6.70 -16.58
CA ILE A 7 -49.90 7.03 -15.36
C ILE A 7 -48.96 5.86 -14.96
N LEU A 8 -49.42 4.61 -15.08
CA LEU A 8 -48.60 3.43 -14.78
C LEU A 8 -47.42 3.27 -15.77
N LYS A 9 -47.61 3.61 -17.05
CA LYS A 9 -46.53 3.63 -18.05
C LYS A 9 -45.56 4.79 -17.84
N LEU A 10 -46.03 5.93 -17.30
CA LEU A 10 -45.19 7.10 -17.04
C LEU A 10 -44.30 6.92 -15.80
N CYS A 11 -44.77 6.24 -14.75
CA CYS A 11 -43.95 5.90 -13.59
C CYS A 11 -42.84 4.88 -13.89
N LEU A 12 -43.05 3.99 -14.87
CA LEU A 12 -42.03 2.99 -15.24
C LEU A 12 -40.84 3.59 -16.00
N LEU A 13 -40.99 4.79 -16.56
CA LEU A 13 -39.97 5.46 -17.38
C LEU A 13 -38.97 6.34 -16.58
N ILE A 14 -39.20 6.56 -15.28
CA ILE A 14 -38.40 7.51 -14.47
C ILE A 14 -37.41 6.79 -13.51
N SER A 15 -37.50 5.46 -13.35
CA SER A 15 -36.69 4.72 -12.35
C SER A 15 -35.36 4.15 -12.84
N PHE A 16 -34.77 4.68 -13.91
CA PHE A 16 -33.40 4.31 -14.32
C PHE A 16 -32.43 5.47 -14.13
N SER A 17 -32.37 6.00 -12.90
CA SER A 17 -31.20 6.79 -12.49
C SER A 17 -30.03 5.81 -12.35
N PHE A 18 -29.28 5.61 -13.43
CA PHE A 18 -27.94 5.03 -13.37
C PHE A 18 -27.12 5.90 -12.40
N PHE A 19 -26.92 5.42 -11.18
CA PHE A 19 -25.88 5.96 -10.31
C PHE A 19 -24.55 5.54 -10.96
N SER A 20 -23.98 6.40 -11.79
CA SER A 20 -22.63 6.20 -12.30
C SER A 20 -21.67 6.32 -11.11
N ALA A 21 -21.30 5.19 -10.54
CA ALA A 21 -20.11 5.15 -9.69
C ALA A 21 -18.92 5.50 -10.59
N ASN A 22 -18.23 6.61 -10.29
CA ASN A 22 -16.94 6.88 -10.91
C ASN A 22 -15.98 5.77 -10.43
N VAL A 23 -15.71 4.78 -11.29
CA VAL A 23 -14.59 3.86 -11.08
C VAL A 23 -13.33 4.63 -11.45
N PHE A 24 -12.72 5.27 -10.45
CA PHE A 24 -11.36 5.78 -10.60
C PHE A 24 -10.40 4.59 -10.75
N ALA A 25 -9.37 4.75 -11.57
CA ALA A 25 -8.28 3.77 -11.62
C ALA A 25 -7.63 3.65 -10.23
N LYS A 26 -7.28 2.44 -9.81
CA LYS A 26 -6.60 2.19 -8.54
C LYS A 26 -5.26 2.92 -8.51
N THR A 27 -4.88 3.44 -7.35
CA THR A 27 -3.51 3.89 -7.10
C THR A 27 -2.64 2.66 -6.87
N THR A 28 -1.64 2.44 -7.71
CA THR A 28 -0.69 1.33 -7.49
C THR A 28 0.33 1.72 -6.42
N VAL A 29 0.55 0.84 -5.45
CA VAL A 29 1.61 0.92 -4.45
C VAL A 29 2.54 -0.27 -4.66
N THR A 30 3.81 0.01 -4.90
CA THR A 30 4.84 -1.00 -5.15
C THR A 30 5.62 -1.33 -3.90
N TRP A 31 5.85 -2.62 -3.66
CA TRP A 31 6.68 -3.11 -2.56
C TRP A 31 7.69 -4.10 -3.12
N TRP A 32 8.98 -3.82 -2.98
CA TRP A 32 10.01 -4.80 -3.31
C TRP A 32 10.44 -5.63 -2.11
N ALA A 33 10.47 -6.95 -2.31
CA ALA A 33 10.79 -7.94 -1.29
C ALA A 33 11.85 -8.92 -1.82
N GLU A 34 12.64 -9.55 -0.95
CA GLU A 34 13.62 -10.56 -1.40
C GLU A 34 12.90 -11.78 -1.96
N ALA A 35 13.40 -12.35 -3.06
CA ALA A 35 12.79 -13.55 -3.62
C ALA A 35 13.01 -14.77 -2.71
N ASN A 36 11.96 -15.54 -2.50
CA ASN A 36 12.01 -16.80 -1.77
C ASN A 36 10.86 -17.73 -2.23
N ALA A 37 11.22 -18.84 -2.87
CA ALA A 37 10.26 -19.73 -3.50
C ALA A 37 9.17 -20.30 -2.57
N ASP A 38 9.45 -20.43 -1.27
CA ASP A 38 8.48 -20.93 -0.29
C ASP A 38 7.60 -19.80 0.27
N ARG A 39 8.16 -18.60 0.43
CA ARG A 39 7.51 -17.42 1.02
C ARG A 39 6.64 -16.67 0.02
N ASP A 40 7.11 -16.49 -1.21
CA ASP A 40 6.50 -15.59 -2.19
C ASP A 40 5.05 -16.00 -2.53
N PRO A 41 4.73 -17.29 -2.74
CA PRO A 41 3.34 -17.70 -2.97
C PRO A 41 2.44 -17.43 -1.76
N VAL A 42 2.99 -17.51 -0.54
CA VAL A 42 2.25 -17.23 0.70
C VAL A 42 1.98 -15.74 0.83
N PHE A 43 2.97 -14.88 0.58
CA PHE A 43 2.79 -13.43 0.60
C PHE A 43 1.82 -12.96 -0.48
N GLN A 44 1.92 -13.51 -1.69
CA GLN A 44 0.96 -13.23 -2.75
C GLN A 44 -0.47 -13.57 -2.29
N ALA A 45 -0.70 -14.79 -1.81
CA ALA A 45 -2.04 -15.26 -1.48
C ALA A 45 -2.62 -14.67 -0.17
N LYS A 46 -1.78 -14.35 0.82
CA LYS A 46 -2.22 -13.97 2.18
C LYS A 46 -2.09 -12.50 2.48
N LEU A 47 -1.23 -11.78 1.76
CA LEU A 47 -1.07 -10.34 1.91
C LEU A 47 -1.62 -9.61 0.68
N VAL A 48 -1.06 -9.85 -0.51
CA VAL A 48 -1.39 -9.08 -1.71
C VAL A 48 -2.84 -9.30 -2.14
N ASP A 49 -3.25 -10.55 -2.32
CA ASP A 49 -4.59 -10.88 -2.81
C ASP A 49 -5.68 -10.47 -1.80
N VAL A 50 -5.43 -10.67 -0.50
CA VAL A 50 -6.37 -10.30 0.56
C VAL A 50 -6.52 -8.78 0.66
N PHE A 51 -5.42 -8.03 0.59
CA PHE A 51 -5.46 -6.57 0.63
C PHE A 51 -6.16 -6.00 -0.62
N ASN A 52 -5.84 -6.51 -1.81
CA ASN A 52 -6.43 -6.03 -3.06
C ASN A 52 -7.93 -6.38 -3.17
N ALA A 53 -8.40 -7.43 -2.49
CA ALA A 53 -9.81 -7.82 -2.43
C ALA A 53 -10.60 -7.07 -1.35
N SER A 54 -9.94 -6.50 -0.33
CA SER A 54 -10.62 -5.83 0.78
C SER A 54 -11.12 -4.42 0.43
N GLN A 55 -10.62 -3.83 -0.65
CA GLN A 55 -10.89 -2.45 -1.06
C GLN A 55 -10.74 -2.26 -2.59
N ASN A 56 -11.17 -1.11 -3.11
CA ASN A 56 -11.12 -0.77 -4.55
C ASN A 56 -10.33 0.51 -4.90
N GLU A 57 -9.56 1.06 -3.96
CA GLU A 57 -8.80 2.31 -4.10
C GLU A 57 -7.31 2.08 -4.42
N ILE A 58 -6.70 1.05 -3.83
CA ILE A 58 -5.26 0.76 -3.93
C ILE A 58 -5.05 -0.58 -4.62
N GLU A 59 -4.06 -0.66 -5.48
CA GLU A 59 -3.48 -1.92 -5.95
C GLU A 59 -2.11 -2.10 -5.32
N LEU A 60 -1.99 -3.00 -4.35
CA LEU A 60 -0.69 -3.43 -3.85
C LEU A 60 -0.06 -4.37 -4.87
N LYS A 61 1.15 -4.02 -5.31
CA LYS A 61 1.99 -4.84 -6.19
C LYS A 61 3.30 -5.15 -5.50
N MET A 62 3.44 -6.38 -5.01
CA MET A 62 4.71 -6.88 -4.54
C MET A 62 5.56 -7.39 -5.70
N GLU A 63 6.83 -7.01 -5.74
CA GLU A 63 7.82 -7.53 -6.68
C GLU A 63 8.94 -8.24 -5.91
N PHE A 64 9.04 -9.55 -6.09
CA PHE A 64 10.07 -10.38 -5.48
C PHE A 64 11.34 -10.30 -6.33
N LYS A 65 12.42 -9.77 -5.75
CA LYS A 65 13.70 -9.52 -6.44
C LYS A 65 14.75 -10.49 -5.93
N GLU A 66 15.47 -11.11 -6.85
CA GLU A 66 16.74 -11.77 -6.53
C GLU A 66 17.79 -10.72 -6.18
N ALA A 67 18.55 -10.94 -5.11
CA ALA A 67 19.59 -10.01 -4.65
C ALA A 67 19.04 -8.60 -4.40
N LEU A 68 17.94 -8.50 -3.64
CA LEU A 68 17.18 -7.27 -3.42
C LEU A 68 18.10 -6.11 -3.03
N ASN A 69 19.04 -6.33 -2.11
CA ASN A 69 19.90 -5.27 -1.58
C ASN A 69 20.68 -4.51 -2.66
N ASP A 70 21.21 -5.22 -3.66
CA ASP A 70 22.02 -4.60 -4.72
C ASP A 70 21.14 -3.85 -5.73
N VAL A 71 20.02 -4.47 -6.11
CA VAL A 71 19.06 -3.89 -7.06
C VAL A 71 18.38 -2.67 -6.45
N LEU A 72 17.96 -2.77 -5.19
CA LEU A 72 17.31 -1.71 -4.44
C LEU A 72 18.24 -0.51 -4.29
N ARG A 73 19.49 -0.70 -3.86
CA ARG A 73 20.45 0.41 -3.70
C ARG A 73 20.62 1.19 -5.01
N THR A 74 20.73 0.48 -6.13
CA THR A 74 20.86 1.10 -7.46
C THR A 74 19.60 1.89 -7.82
N ALA A 75 18.41 1.29 -7.63
CA ALA A 75 17.13 1.92 -7.93
C ALA A 75 16.85 3.16 -7.07
N MET A 76 17.12 3.09 -5.75
CA MET A 76 16.93 4.22 -4.84
C MET A 76 17.81 5.41 -5.23
N ILE A 77 19.08 5.20 -5.58
CA ILE A 77 19.99 6.27 -6.04
C ILE A 77 19.54 6.84 -7.39
N ALA A 78 18.97 6.01 -8.26
CA ALA A 78 18.42 6.44 -9.55
C ALA A 78 17.08 7.19 -9.45
N GLY A 79 16.45 7.21 -8.26
CA GLY A 79 15.10 7.76 -8.08
C GLY A 79 13.98 6.86 -8.64
N GLU A 80 14.28 5.57 -8.83
CA GLU A 80 13.38 4.55 -9.40
C GLU A 80 13.05 3.45 -8.36
N GLY A 81 13.25 3.73 -7.07
CA GLY A 81 12.92 2.82 -5.98
C GLY A 81 11.40 2.59 -5.84
N PRO A 82 11.00 1.51 -5.15
CA PRO A 82 9.59 1.22 -4.87
C PRO A 82 9.01 2.19 -3.81
N ASP A 83 7.69 2.18 -3.64
CA ASP A 83 7.02 2.93 -2.59
C ASP A 83 7.31 2.36 -1.19
N ILE A 84 7.38 1.03 -1.08
CA ILE A 84 7.71 0.29 0.15
C ILE A 84 9.01 -0.49 -0.05
N VAL A 85 9.94 -0.27 0.87
CA VAL A 85 11.30 -0.80 0.83
C VAL A 85 11.49 -1.87 1.92
N GLU A 86 11.83 -3.09 1.52
CA GLU A 86 12.32 -4.13 2.44
C GLU A 86 13.84 -4.06 2.54
N THR A 87 14.37 -4.09 3.76
CA THR A 87 15.82 -4.17 4.01
C THR A 87 16.11 -5.27 5.03
N PRO A 88 17.34 -5.81 5.10
CA PRO A 88 17.68 -6.85 6.07
C PRO A 88 17.60 -6.41 7.53
N GLY A 89 17.54 -5.10 7.79
CA GLY A 89 17.44 -4.57 9.14
C GLY A 89 17.66 -3.06 9.22
N PRO A 90 17.44 -2.47 10.40
CA PRO A 90 17.39 -1.02 10.61
C PRO A 90 18.70 -0.29 10.26
N SER A 91 19.85 -0.96 10.30
CA SER A 91 21.12 -0.35 9.89
C SER A 91 21.12 0.07 8.42
N TYR A 92 20.49 -0.71 7.54
CA TYR A 92 20.34 -0.37 6.12
C TYR A 92 19.32 0.75 5.91
N VAL A 93 18.25 0.78 6.72
CA VAL A 93 17.28 1.89 6.71
C VAL A 93 17.98 3.20 7.08
N LYS A 94 18.87 3.20 8.08
CA LYS A 94 19.61 4.39 8.49
C LYS A 94 20.46 4.94 7.34
N GLU A 95 21.12 4.09 6.55
CA GLU A 95 21.88 4.54 5.36
C GLU A 95 20.99 5.30 4.36
N TYR A 96 19.79 4.79 4.06
CA TYR A 96 18.86 5.46 3.15
C TYR A 96 18.26 6.73 3.76
N GLN A 97 17.99 6.76 5.06
CA GLN A 97 17.52 7.95 5.77
C GLN A 97 18.57 9.06 5.76
N GLU A 98 19.84 8.75 6.08
CA GLU A 98 20.95 9.70 6.02
C GLU A 98 21.18 10.26 4.61
N ALA A 99 20.92 9.44 3.59
CA ALA A 99 20.98 9.85 2.18
C ALA A 99 19.76 10.67 1.72
N GLY A 100 18.73 10.84 2.55
CA GLY A 100 17.49 11.55 2.20
C GLY A 100 16.61 10.78 1.20
N LEU A 101 16.76 9.46 1.14
CA LEU A 101 16.06 8.59 0.19
C LEU A 101 14.79 7.96 0.76
N LEU A 102 14.47 8.21 2.03
CA LEU A 102 13.25 7.76 2.69
C LEU A 102 12.44 8.95 3.19
N SER A 103 11.11 8.82 3.10
CA SER A 103 10.19 9.76 3.73
C SER A 103 9.90 9.31 5.16
N SER A 104 9.85 10.29 6.06
CA SER A 104 9.39 10.08 7.43
C SER A 104 7.93 9.64 7.45
N MET A 105 7.63 8.61 8.23
CA MET A 105 6.27 8.13 8.49
C MET A 105 5.75 8.56 9.87
N GLU A 106 6.44 9.46 10.56
CA GLU A 106 6.12 9.88 11.92
C GLU A 106 4.67 10.38 12.08
N ASN A 107 4.19 11.16 11.12
CA ASN A 107 2.80 11.65 11.14
C ASN A 107 1.79 10.50 11.04
N TYR A 108 2.07 9.48 10.24
CA TYR A 108 1.23 8.29 10.13
C TYR A 108 1.32 7.41 11.37
N SER A 109 2.53 7.26 11.94
CA SER A 109 2.73 6.56 13.21
C SER A 109 1.84 7.14 14.31
N LYS A 110 1.84 8.46 14.46
CA LYS A 110 0.96 9.18 15.41
C LYS A 110 -0.52 9.03 15.07
N GLN A 111 -0.88 9.12 13.79
CA GLN A 111 -2.27 9.02 13.35
C GLN A 111 -2.87 7.63 13.62
N TYR A 112 -2.07 6.57 13.42
CA TYR A 112 -2.53 5.19 13.49
C TYR A 112 -2.11 4.46 14.78
N GLY A 113 -1.39 5.13 15.68
CA GLY A 113 -0.99 4.59 16.99
C GLY A 113 0.00 3.43 16.88
N TRP A 114 1.00 3.53 16.00
CA TRP A 114 1.94 2.43 15.77
C TRP A 114 2.89 2.20 16.95
N GLU A 115 3.21 3.24 17.72
CA GLU A 115 4.04 3.13 18.92
C GLU A 115 3.39 2.23 19.97
N GLU A 116 2.06 2.27 20.11
CA GLU A 116 1.31 1.44 21.05
C GLU A 116 1.04 0.03 20.52
N LEU A 117 1.00 -0.16 19.21
CA LEU A 117 0.77 -1.46 18.57
C LEU A 117 2.02 -2.35 18.53
N LEU A 118 3.21 -1.74 18.50
CA LEU A 118 4.48 -2.44 18.37
C LEU A 118 5.15 -2.62 19.73
N LEU A 119 5.97 -3.68 19.85
CA LEU A 119 6.83 -3.84 21.03
C LEU A 119 7.80 -2.66 21.09
N PRO A 120 8.10 -2.09 22.28
CA PRO A 120 8.89 -0.86 22.39
C PRO A 120 10.26 -0.93 21.70
N TRP A 121 10.97 -2.06 21.81
CA TRP A 121 12.26 -2.26 21.16
C TRP A 121 12.13 -2.31 19.63
N SER A 122 11.00 -2.82 19.14
CA SER A 122 10.71 -3.01 17.71
C SER A 122 10.35 -1.68 17.06
N TYR A 123 9.54 -0.86 17.74
CA TYR A 123 9.24 0.51 17.31
C TYR A 123 10.51 1.36 17.29
N SER A 124 11.27 1.33 18.39
CA SER A 124 12.49 2.12 18.54
C SER A 124 13.57 1.78 17.50
N ALA A 125 13.57 0.54 16.98
CA ALA A 125 14.52 0.13 15.95
C ALA A 125 14.36 0.91 14.63
N GLY A 126 13.15 1.43 14.36
CA GLY A 126 12.85 2.22 13.17
C GLY A 126 12.83 3.73 13.39
N VAL A 127 13.19 4.21 14.58
CA VAL A 127 13.20 5.64 14.91
C VAL A 127 14.61 6.19 14.74
N PHE A 128 14.74 7.19 13.86
CA PHE A 128 15.99 7.91 13.63
C PHE A 128 15.75 9.40 13.74
N ASP A 129 16.64 10.09 14.46
CA ASP A 129 16.58 11.54 14.66
C ASP A 129 15.23 12.05 15.22
N GLY A 130 14.54 11.18 15.98
CA GLY A 130 13.26 11.47 16.62
C GLY A 130 12.02 11.20 15.75
N GLU A 131 12.18 10.61 14.57
CA GLU A 131 11.07 10.32 13.65
C GLU A 131 11.07 8.84 13.23
N PHE A 132 9.87 8.29 13.00
CA PHE A 132 9.66 6.91 12.56
C PHE A 132 9.87 6.73 11.04
N TYR A 133 10.84 5.89 10.65
CA TYR A 133 11.21 5.64 9.25
C TYR A 133 10.97 4.20 8.77
N SER A 134 10.90 3.22 9.67
CA SER A 134 10.67 1.83 9.27
C SER A 134 9.89 1.04 10.30
N ALA A 135 9.00 0.19 9.83
CA ALA A 135 8.42 -0.87 10.66
C ALA A 135 9.31 -2.13 10.64
N PRO A 136 9.37 -2.86 11.77
CA PRO A 136 10.10 -4.12 11.91
C PRO A 136 9.41 -5.31 11.21
#